data_AF-B2WDC6-F1
#
_entry.id   AF-B2WDC6-F1
#
_cell.length_a   1.000
_cell.length_b   1.000
_cell.length_c   1.000
_cell.angle_alpha   90.00
_cell.angle_beta   90.00
_cell.angle_gamma   90.00
#
_symmetry.space_group_name_H-M   'P 1'
#
loop_
_entity.id
_entity.type
_entity.pdbx_description
1 polymer ?
#
loop_
_entity_poly.entity_id
_entity_poly.type
_entity_poly.pdbx_seq_one_letter_code
_entity_poly.pdbx_strand_id
1 'polypeptide(L)'
;MDRLHALEAALEKIVLDPKYHDILTLVKGVRNGIVYGCKVRFPHALVMIVLFRSGTLRSKAHLVYKATRQHARNLGLFALVYKSCMIFLRHTSPTGKERHYDSFLAGLLGGYTVFGRTIHNSVSQQIVIYVAARVCLALAKLAVQPREVGAGHGGAGHHHAVKGWELFGNGEMRRTLVRNGWPAFASLSWAMVMYIFRWHPEAVQSSLRSSMSYIYVQSDDWDSLRTLLWHNK
;
A
#
# COMPACT_ATOMS: atom_id res chain seq x y z
N MET A 1 29.90 -26.45 -18.31
CA MET A 1 29.06 -25.85 -17.25
C MET A 1 29.92 -25.28 -16.11
N ASP A 2 31.19 -25.65 -16.02
CA ASP A 2 32.11 -25.29 -14.92
C ASP A 2 32.46 -23.80 -14.83
N ARG A 3 32.51 -23.09 -15.98
CA ARG A 3 32.72 -21.63 -15.98
C ARG A 3 31.54 -20.85 -15.39
N LEU A 4 30.30 -21.36 -15.52
CA LEU A 4 29.12 -20.73 -14.95
C LEU A 4 29.07 -20.93 -13.42
N HIS A 5 29.40 -22.11 -12.93
CA HIS A 5 29.50 -22.36 -11.49
C HIS A 5 30.69 -21.62 -10.83
N ALA A 6 31.80 -21.46 -11.54
CA ALA A 6 32.92 -20.64 -11.05
C ALA A 6 32.57 -19.14 -11.00
N LEU A 7 31.82 -18.64 -11.99
CA LEU A 7 31.27 -17.29 -11.98
C LEU A 7 30.23 -17.09 -10.86
N GLU A 8 29.36 -18.07 -10.65
CA GLU A 8 28.37 -18.09 -9.57
C GLU A 8 29.06 -18.05 -8.20
N ALA A 9 30.05 -18.89 -7.95
CA ALA A 9 30.82 -18.90 -6.71
C ALA A 9 31.64 -17.61 -6.49
N ALA A 10 32.19 -17.02 -7.56
CA ALA A 10 32.88 -15.73 -7.46
C ALA A 10 31.93 -14.58 -7.15
N LEU A 11 30.73 -14.58 -7.75
CA LEU A 11 29.67 -13.62 -7.46
C LEU A 11 29.12 -13.80 -6.04
N GLU A 12 28.92 -15.03 -5.57
CA GLU A 12 28.53 -15.33 -4.20
C GLU A 12 29.55 -14.81 -3.19
N LYS A 13 30.85 -14.97 -3.46
CA LYS A 13 31.92 -14.46 -2.60
C LYS A 13 31.92 -12.93 -2.51
N ILE A 14 31.57 -12.23 -3.60
CA ILE A 14 31.41 -10.76 -3.62
C ILE A 14 30.12 -10.34 -2.91
N VAL A 15 29.04 -11.13 -3.02
CA VAL A 15 27.75 -10.87 -2.38
C VAL A 15 27.78 -11.09 -0.87
N LEU A 16 28.61 -12.03 -0.40
CA LEU A 16 28.80 -12.36 1.02
C LEU A 16 29.82 -11.45 1.72
N ASP A 17 30.51 -10.57 0.99
CA ASP A 17 31.47 -9.63 1.56
C ASP A 17 30.73 -8.55 2.40
N PRO A 18 31.05 -8.43 3.71
CA PRO A 18 30.47 -7.43 4.60
C PRO A 18 30.58 -6.00 4.09
N LYS A 19 31.59 -5.70 3.27
CA LYS A 19 31.84 -4.37 2.70
C LYS A 19 30.77 -3.93 1.70
N TYR A 20 30.16 -4.85 0.96
CA TYR A 20 29.13 -4.55 -0.03
C TYR A 20 27.71 -4.78 0.50
N HIS A 21 27.57 -5.32 1.70
CA HIS A 21 26.28 -5.70 2.28
C HIS A 21 25.27 -4.54 2.32
N ASP A 22 25.71 -3.35 2.70
CA ASP A 22 24.85 -2.16 2.78
C ASP A 22 24.38 -1.71 1.37
N ILE A 23 25.28 -1.66 0.39
CA ILE A 23 24.96 -1.29 -1.00
C ILE A 23 24.06 -2.34 -1.66
N LEU A 24 24.37 -3.63 -1.50
CA LEU A 24 23.58 -4.73 -2.04
C LEU A 24 22.19 -4.77 -1.40
N THR A 25 22.07 -4.41 -0.12
CA THR A 25 20.79 -4.27 0.57
C THR A 25 19.96 -3.13 0.01
N LEU A 26 20.57 -2.01 -0.37
CA LEU A 26 19.89 -0.91 -1.06
C LEU A 26 19.40 -1.35 -2.44
N VAL A 27 20.27 -1.93 -3.27
CA VAL A 27 19.93 -2.41 -4.61
C VAL A 27 18.82 -3.45 -4.57
N LYS A 28 18.91 -4.43 -3.65
CA LYS A 28 17.87 -5.45 -3.45
C LYS A 28 16.56 -4.84 -2.96
N GLY A 29 16.62 -3.84 -2.07
CA GLY A 29 15.47 -3.08 -1.61
C GLY A 29 14.74 -2.37 -2.74
N VAL A 30 15.48 -1.64 -3.58
CA VAL A 30 14.94 -0.95 -4.77
C VAL A 30 14.33 -1.94 -5.75
N ARG A 31 15.05 -3.02 -6.09
CA ARG A 31 14.56 -4.08 -6.99
C ARG A 31 13.26 -4.69 -6.47
N ASN A 32 13.21 -5.05 -5.18
CA ASN A 32 12.02 -5.64 -4.57
C ASN A 32 10.84 -4.66 -4.59
N GLY A 33 11.08 -3.38 -4.30
CA GLY A 33 10.05 -2.34 -4.39
C GLY A 33 9.50 -2.19 -5.82
N ILE A 34 10.38 -2.16 -6.83
CA ILE A 34 9.97 -2.07 -8.23
C ILE A 34 9.17 -3.31 -8.65
N VAL A 35 9.68 -4.51 -8.38
CA VAL A 35 9.03 -5.77 -8.76
C VAL A 35 7.67 -5.91 -8.10
N TYR A 36 7.57 -5.65 -6.80
CA TYR A 36 6.32 -5.70 -6.07
C TYR A 36 5.32 -4.66 -6.60
N GLY A 37 5.77 -3.42 -6.80
CA GLY A 37 4.94 -2.36 -7.36
C GLY A 37 4.38 -2.72 -8.74
N CYS A 38 5.21 -3.29 -9.62
CA CYS A 38 4.76 -3.79 -10.91
C CYS A 38 3.71 -4.90 -10.76
N LYS A 39 3.97 -5.93 -9.94
CA LYS A 39 3.09 -7.08 -9.75
C LYS A 39 1.68 -6.70 -9.29
N VAL A 40 1.57 -5.74 -8.38
CA VAL A 40 0.27 -5.33 -7.83
C VAL A 40 -0.42 -4.30 -8.72
N ARG A 41 0.32 -3.32 -9.23
CA ARG A 41 -0.27 -2.19 -9.96
C ARG A 41 -0.63 -2.51 -11.40
N PHE A 42 0.18 -3.33 -12.07
CA PHE A 42 -0.04 -3.64 -13.48
C PHE A 42 -1.40 -4.30 -13.73
N PRO A 43 -1.79 -5.39 -13.02
CA PRO A 43 -3.10 -6.01 -13.22
C PRO A 43 -4.26 -5.05 -12.91
N HIS A 44 -4.15 -4.29 -11.81
CA HIS A 44 -5.17 -3.31 -11.44
C HIS A 44 -5.34 -2.21 -12.49
N ALA A 45 -4.24 -1.61 -12.95
CA ALA A 45 -4.28 -0.58 -13.98
C ALA A 45 -4.80 -1.14 -15.31
N LEU A 46 -4.39 -2.37 -15.67
CA LEU A 46 -4.86 -3.05 -16.87
C LEU A 46 -6.39 -3.20 -16.84
N VAL A 47 -6.94 -3.82 -15.80
CA VAL A 47 -8.39 -4.05 -15.68
C VAL A 47 -9.14 -2.72 -15.69
N MET A 48 -8.73 -1.74 -14.88
CA MET A 48 -9.43 -0.46 -14.78
C MET A 48 -9.42 0.33 -16.10
N ILE A 49 -8.31 0.32 -16.84
CA ILE A 49 -8.16 1.11 -18.08
C ILE A 49 -8.82 0.41 -19.26
N VAL A 50 -8.75 -0.92 -19.31
CA VAL A 50 -9.42 -1.70 -20.36
C VAL A 50 -10.93 -1.60 -20.20
N LEU A 51 -11.44 -1.74 -18.97
CA LEU A 51 -12.88 -1.78 -18.66
C LEU A 51 -13.54 -0.40 -18.70
N PHE A 52 -12.95 0.62 -18.07
CA PHE A 52 -13.62 1.92 -17.84
C PHE A 52 -13.09 3.07 -18.70
N ARG A 53 -12.05 2.87 -19.51
CA ARG A 53 -11.49 3.94 -20.35
C ARG A 53 -11.73 3.68 -21.82
N SER A 54 -12.24 4.69 -22.53
CA SER A 54 -12.38 4.68 -23.99
C SER A 54 -11.10 5.19 -24.66
N GLY A 55 -10.71 4.58 -25.79
CA GLY A 55 -9.54 4.99 -26.56
C GLY A 55 -8.84 3.85 -27.30
N THR A 56 -7.82 4.19 -28.09
CA THR A 56 -7.03 3.21 -28.86
C THR A 56 -6.21 2.29 -27.95
N LEU A 57 -5.93 1.06 -28.42
CA LEU A 57 -5.11 0.09 -27.70
C LEU A 57 -3.74 0.65 -27.32
N ARG A 58 -3.12 1.45 -28.20
CA ARG A 58 -1.84 2.12 -27.93
C ARG A 58 -1.94 3.12 -26.78
N SER A 59 -3.00 3.92 -26.72
CA SER A 59 -3.23 4.88 -25.65
C SER A 59 -3.48 4.19 -24.31
N LYS A 60 -4.27 3.10 -24.31
CA LYS A 60 -4.52 2.26 -23.14
C LYS A 60 -3.23 1.63 -22.61
N ALA A 61 -2.45 0.98 -23.48
CA ALA A 61 -1.17 0.37 -23.11
C ALA A 61 -0.18 1.39 -22.53
N HIS A 62 -0.06 2.57 -23.16
CA HIS A 62 0.80 3.64 -22.66
C HIS A 62 0.37 4.13 -21.27
N LEU A 63 -0.94 4.25 -21.03
CA LEU A 63 -1.46 4.66 -19.73
C LEU A 63 -1.21 3.62 -18.63
N VAL A 64 -1.43 2.33 -18.94
CA VAL A 64 -1.13 1.22 -18.02
C VAL A 64 0.35 1.24 -17.67
N TYR A 65 1.22 1.37 -18.67
CA TYR A 65 2.65 1.47 -18.49
C TYR A 65 3.04 2.68 -17.64
N LYS A 66 2.52 3.87 -17.95
CA LYS A 66 2.80 5.11 -17.20
C LYS A 66 2.39 4.98 -15.73
N ALA A 67 1.19 4.46 -15.46
CA ALA A 67 0.69 4.27 -14.10
C ALA A 67 1.51 3.24 -13.32
N THR A 68 1.89 2.13 -13.96
CA THR A 68 2.70 1.07 -13.37
C THR A 68 4.12 1.55 -13.08
N ARG A 69 4.77 2.19 -14.06
CA ARG A 69 6.11 2.75 -13.94
C ARG A 69 6.18 3.79 -12.83
N GLN A 70 5.17 4.67 -12.73
CA GLN A 70 5.11 5.66 -11.67
C GLN A 70 5.04 5.01 -10.29
N HIS A 71 4.14 4.04 -10.11
CA HIS A 71 3.99 3.34 -8.83
C HIS A 71 5.27 2.59 -8.44
N ALA A 72 5.85 1.84 -9.38
CA ALA A 72 7.07 1.06 -9.16
C ALA A 72 8.27 1.97 -8.85
N ARG A 73 8.41 3.10 -9.55
CA ARG A 73 9.46 4.10 -9.28
C ARG A 73 9.29 4.73 -7.89
N ASN A 74 8.08 5.10 -7.50
CA ASN A 74 7.82 5.66 -6.17
C ASN A 74 8.21 4.65 -5.07
N LEU A 75 7.82 3.38 -5.21
CA LEU A 75 8.12 2.35 -4.22
C LEU A 75 9.62 2.03 -4.14
N GLY A 76 10.29 1.97 -5.29
CA GLY A 76 11.75 1.80 -5.36
C GLY A 76 12.50 2.96 -4.72
N LEU A 77 12.13 4.22 -5.03
CA LEU A 77 12.76 5.40 -4.44
C LEU A 77 12.48 5.50 -2.94
N PHE A 78 11.28 5.16 -2.48
CA PHE A 78 10.99 5.13 -1.04
C PHE A 78 11.87 4.10 -0.33
N ALA A 79 12.00 2.89 -0.88
CA ALA A 79 12.88 1.86 -0.32
C ALA A 79 14.35 2.30 -0.27
N LEU A 80 14.82 3.02 -1.31
CA LEU A 80 16.17 3.60 -1.34
C LEU A 80 16.36 4.62 -0.23
N VAL A 81 15.51 5.65 -0.18
CA VAL A 81 15.64 6.75 0.80
C VAL A 81 15.52 6.22 2.22
N TYR A 82 14.51 5.38 2.49
CA TYR A 82 14.30 4.80 3.82
C TYR A 82 15.52 4.01 4.29
N LYS A 83 16.03 3.08 3.47
CA LYS A 83 17.18 2.26 3.86
C LYS A 83 18.46 3.08 3.96
N SER A 84 18.69 4.05 3.06
CA SER A 84 19.84 4.96 3.15
C SER A 84 19.80 5.78 4.45
N CYS A 85 18.63 6.32 4.82
CA CYS A 85 18.44 7.02 6.08
C CYS A 85 18.67 6.10 7.29
N MET A 86 18.18 4.86 7.26
CA MET A 86 18.41 3.88 8.33
C MET A 86 19.89 3.54 8.51
N ILE A 87 20.62 3.32 7.40
CA ILE A 87 22.07 3.06 7.45
C ILE A 87 22.82 4.28 8.01
N PHE A 88 22.45 5.48 7.58
CA PHE A 88 23.03 6.73 8.07
C PHE A 88 22.78 6.94 9.57
N LEU A 89 21.55 6.73 10.04
CA LEU A 89 21.17 6.83 11.45
C LEU A 89 21.88 5.77 12.30
N ARG A 90 22.02 4.54 11.79
CA ARG A 90 22.80 3.46 12.44
C ARG A 90 24.28 3.86 12.59
N HIS A 91 24.87 4.46 11.55
CA HIS A 91 26.27 4.91 11.58
C HIS A 91 26.50 6.08 12.55
N THR A 92 25.48 6.90 12.78
CA THR A 92 25.52 8.04 13.72
C THR A 92 25.16 7.63 15.15
N SER A 93 24.87 6.33 15.38
CA SER A 93 24.52 5.81 16.70
C SER A 93 25.76 5.34 17.46
N PRO A 94 26.03 5.85 18.68
CA PRO A 94 27.19 5.45 19.49
C PRO A 94 27.26 3.95 19.80
N THR A 95 26.12 3.24 19.72
CA THR A 95 25.99 1.82 20.03
C THR A 95 25.90 0.93 18.79
N GLY A 96 25.89 1.50 17.58
CA GLY A 96 25.72 0.77 16.31
C GLY A 96 24.37 0.06 16.17
N LYS A 97 23.42 0.28 17.09
CA LYS A 97 22.08 -0.32 17.10
C LYS A 97 21.02 0.71 16.68
N GLU A 98 19.95 0.19 16.07
CA GLU A 98 18.78 0.97 15.67
C GLU A 98 18.08 1.56 16.90
N ARG A 99 17.85 2.87 16.92
CA ARG A 99 17.10 3.54 17.98
C ARG A 99 15.59 3.43 17.71
N HIS A 100 14.79 3.51 18.76
CA HIS A 100 13.33 3.31 18.69
C HIS A 100 12.62 4.21 17.66
N TYR A 101 13.10 5.45 17.48
CA TYR A 101 12.49 6.42 16.57
C TYR A 101 13.20 6.55 15.21
N ASP A 102 14.31 5.83 14.97
CA ASP A 102 15.08 5.95 13.72
C ASP A 102 14.21 5.53 12.52
N SER A 103 13.43 4.47 12.68
CA SER A 103 12.48 4.00 11.65
C SER A 103 11.36 5.02 11.37
N PHE A 104 10.92 5.76 12.39
CA PHE A 104 9.91 6.80 12.23
C PHE A 104 10.46 7.99 11.45
N LEU A 105 11.65 8.47 11.81
CA LEU A 105 12.31 9.60 11.14
C LEU A 105 12.71 9.25 9.69
N ALA A 106 13.26 8.06 9.47
CA ALA A 106 13.58 7.57 8.13
C ALA A 106 12.31 7.43 7.27
N GLY A 107 11.21 6.95 7.86
CA GLY A 107 9.91 6.87 7.21
C GLY A 107 9.33 8.25 6.86
N LEU A 108 9.44 9.22 7.77
CA LEU A 108 9.00 10.60 7.57
C LEU A 108 9.75 11.26 6.41
N LEU A 109 11.09 11.15 6.41
CA LEU A 109 11.95 11.68 5.34
C LEU A 109 11.67 11.00 3.99
N GLY A 110 11.57 9.67 3.97
CA GLY A 110 11.21 8.92 2.76
C GLY A 110 9.83 9.30 2.22
N GLY A 111 8.86 9.49 3.12
CA GLY A 111 7.51 9.91 2.76
C GLY A 111 7.48 11.29 2.12
N TYR A 112 8.11 12.27 2.77
CA TYR A 112 8.17 13.65 2.29
C TYR A 112 8.90 13.77 0.95
N THR A 113 10.04 13.11 0.80
CA THR A 113 10.87 13.20 -0.42
C THR A 113 10.21 12.55 -1.64
N VAL A 114 9.54 11.42 -1.48
CA VAL A 114 8.94 10.66 -2.60
C VAL A 114 7.53 11.13 -2.91
N PHE A 115 6.70 11.31 -1.89
CA PHE A 115 5.28 11.62 -2.09
C PHE A 115 4.97 13.12 -2.00
N GLY A 116 5.79 13.92 -1.30
CA GLY A 116 5.57 15.37 -1.16
C GLY A 116 5.60 16.12 -2.49
N ARG A 117 6.46 15.72 -3.43
CA ARG A 117 6.52 16.32 -4.79
C ARG A 117 5.46 15.79 -5.76
N THR A 118 4.74 14.73 -5.40
CA THR A 118 3.80 14.02 -6.31
C THR A 118 2.36 14.07 -5.85
N ILE A 119 1.99 15.06 -5.02
CA ILE A 119 0.65 15.22 -4.42
C ILE A 119 -0.49 15.22 -5.45
N HIS A 120 -0.28 15.81 -6.62
CA HIS A 120 -1.31 15.88 -7.68
C HIS A 120 -1.45 14.58 -8.49
N ASN A 121 -0.62 13.58 -8.25
CA ASN A 121 -0.67 12.32 -8.98
C ASN A 121 -1.69 11.37 -8.34
N SER A 122 -2.73 10.99 -9.09
CA SER A 122 -3.75 10.02 -8.65
C SER A 122 -3.15 8.69 -8.13
N VAL A 123 -2.01 8.25 -8.67
CA VAL A 123 -1.31 7.05 -8.19
C VAL A 123 -0.73 7.28 -6.80
N SER A 124 -0.08 8.43 -6.57
CA SER A 124 0.49 8.78 -5.27
C SER A 124 -0.60 8.98 -4.22
N GLN A 125 -1.68 9.67 -4.58
CA GLN A 125 -2.85 9.85 -3.69
C GLN A 125 -3.41 8.50 -3.23
N GLN A 126 -3.62 7.56 -4.16
CA GLN A 126 -4.11 6.21 -3.83
C GLN A 126 -3.20 5.48 -2.84
N ILE A 127 -1.88 5.58 -2.99
CA ILE A 127 -0.93 4.96 -2.06
C ILE A 127 -1.04 5.63 -0.69
N VAL A 128 -1.03 6.96 -0.64
CA VAL A 128 -0.98 7.72 0.62
C VAL A 128 -2.27 7.53 1.43
N ILE A 129 -3.45 7.64 0.81
CA ILE A 129 -4.73 7.44 1.51
C ILE A 129 -4.88 5.98 1.98
N TYR A 130 -4.40 5.02 1.19
CA TYR A 130 -4.41 3.60 1.57
C TYR A 130 -3.52 3.36 2.80
N VAL A 131 -2.29 3.90 2.78
CA VAL A 131 -1.37 3.82 3.92
C VAL A 131 -1.96 4.51 5.14
N ALA A 132 -2.55 5.70 4.99
CA ALA A 132 -3.21 6.41 6.08
C ALA A 132 -4.32 5.57 6.72
N ALA A 133 -5.22 5.00 5.92
CA ALA A 133 -6.28 4.13 6.42
C ALA A 133 -5.71 2.89 7.16
N ARG A 134 -4.64 2.28 6.63
CA ARG A 134 -3.97 1.14 7.27
C ARG A 134 -3.27 1.54 8.58
N VAL A 135 -2.68 2.72 8.66
CA VAL A 135 -2.06 3.26 9.88
C VAL A 135 -3.12 3.57 10.93
N CYS A 136 -4.22 4.25 10.56
CA CYS A 136 -5.34 4.49 11.48
C CYS A 136 -5.90 3.18 12.04
N LEU A 137 -6.08 2.16 11.19
CA LEU A 137 -6.51 0.83 11.63
C LEU A 137 -5.48 0.16 12.55
N ALA A 138 -4.19 0.28 12.26
CA ALA A 138 -3.12 -0.26 13.10
C ALA A 138 -3.07 0.44 14.47
N LEU A 139 -3.18 1.76 14.50
CA LEU A 139 -3.24 2.54 15.74
C LEU A 139 -4.49 2.19 16.56
N ALA A 140 -5.64 2.04 15.92
CA ALA A 140 -6.86 1.58 16.58
C ALA A 140 -6.67 0.18 17.19
N LYS A 141 -6.03 -0.75 16.46
CA LYS A 141 -5.70 -2.08 16.99
C LYS A 141 -4.73 -2.00 18.17
N LEU A 142 -3.67 -1.19 18.08
CA LEU A 142 -2.69 -0.99 19.15
C LEU A 142 -3.31 -0.37 20.41
N ALA A 143 -4.25 0.57 20.25
CA ALA A 143 -4.95 1.19 21.37
C ALA A 143 -5.87 0.20 22.12
N VAL A 144 -6.39 -0.81 21.40
CA VAL A 144 -7.34 -1.79 21.92
C VAL A 144 -6.65 -3.08 22.41
N GLN A 145 -5.46 -3.43 21.89
CA GLN A 145 -4.76 -4.68 22.23
C GLN A 145 -4.20 -4.67 23.67
N PRO A 146 -4.27 -5.81 24.39
CA PRO A 146 -3.69 -5.93 25.72
C PRO A 146 -2.15 -5.97 25.65
N ARG A 147 -1.51 -5.61 26.76
CA ARG A 147 -0.06 -5.56 26.91
C ARG A 147 0.57 -6.95 26.90
N GLU A 148 -0.24 -7.98 27.17
CA GLU A 148 0.12 -9.40 27.12
C GLU A 148 -0.99 -10.21 26.42
N VAL A 149 -0.87 -10.45 25.12
CA VAL A 149 -1.57 -11.56 24.46
C VAL A 149 -0.55 -12.34 23.67
N GLY A 150 -0.15 -13.47 24.25
CA GLY A 150 0.52 -14.53 23.52
C GLY A 150 -0.31 -14.94 22.31
N ALA A 151 0.42 -15.22 21.23
CA ALA A 151 0.00 -15.87 19.99
C ALA A 151 -1.41 -16.48 20.03
N GLY A 152 -2.37 -15.85 19.35
CA GLY A 152 -3.71 -16.38 19.27
C GLY A 152 -4.63 -15.57 18.38
N HIS A 153 -4.46 -15.72 17.07
CA HIS A 153 -5.50 -15.94 16.05
C HIS A 153 -5.08 -15.38 14.68
N GLY A 154 -4.78 -16.30 13.75
CA GLY A 154 -5.01 -16.14 12.31
C GLY A 154 -3.98 -15.31 11.53
N GLY A 155 -2.87 -15.94 11.15
CA GLY A 155 -2.01 -15.44 10.07
C GLY A 155 -0.56 -15.89 10.23
N ALA A 156 -0.13 -16.84 9.42
CA ALA A 156 1.25 -17.29 9.35
C ALA A 156 2.18 -16.13 8.98
N GLY A 157 2.81 -15.55 9.99
CA GLY A 157 3.87 -14.55 9.85
C GLY A 157 4.59 -14.43 11.18
N HIS A 158 5.92 -14.57 11.16
CA HIS A 158 6.78 -14.26 12.29
C HIS A 158 6.63 -12.78 12.67
N HIS A 159 5.67 -12.47 13.53
CA HIS A 159 5.49 -11.13 14.09
C HIS A 159 5.89 -11.17 15.56
N HIS A 160 6.94 -10.41 15.88
CA HIS A 160 7.33 -10.04 17.24
C HIS A 160 6.09 -9.60 18.02
N ALA A 161 5.89 -10.12 19.23
CA ALA A 161 4.74 -9.78 20.07
C ALA A 161 4.59 -8.25 20.19
N VAL A 162 3.51 -7.72 19.62
CA VAL A 162 3.24 -6.29 19.59
C VAL A 162 2.60 -5.91 20.93
N LYS A 163 3.31 -5.10 21.72
CA LYS A 163 2.84 -4.62 23.03
C LYS A 163 1.85 -3.47 22.82
N GLY A 164 0.55 -3.73 23.01
CA GLY A 164 -0.51 -2.72 22.91
C GLY A 164 -0.42 -1.63 23.98
N TRP A 165 -1.16 -0.54 23.79
CA TRP A 165 -1.15 0.64 24.67
C TRP A 165 -2.18 0.61 25.81
N GLU A 166 -3.03 -0.41 25.89
CA GLU A 166 -4.03 -0.59 26.97
C GLU A 166 -4.80 0.68 27.37
N LEU A 167 -5.22 1.49 26.38
CA LEU A 167 -5.95 2.73 26.64
C LEU A 167 -7.37 2.49 27.19
N PHE A 168 -7.91 1.27 27.03
CA PHE A 168 -9.23 0.89 27.52
C PHE A 168 -9.10 -0.30 28.48
N GLY A 169 -8.93 0.00 29.77
CA GLY A 169 -8.68 -0.96 30.86
C GLY A 169 -9.84 -1.88 31.22
N ASN A 170 -11.02 -1.74 30.63
CA ASN A 170 -12.20 -2.55 30.97
C ASN A 170 -12.42 -3.63 29.91
N GLY A 171 -12.01 -4.87 30.21
CA GLY A 171 -12.04 -6.01 29.29
C GLY A 171 -13.41 -6.36 28.69
N GLU A 172 -14.51 -5.88 29.26
CA GLU A 172 -15.86 -5.99 28.71
C GLU A 172 -16.15 -4.92 27.64
N MET A 173 -15.86 -3.65 27.94
CA MET A 173 -16.00 -2.54 26.97
C MET A 173 -15.12 -2.77 25.74
N ARG A 174 -13.92 -3.34 25.93
CA ARG A 174 -13.03 -3.78 24.85
C ARG A 174 -13.69 -4.84 23.94
N ARG A 175 -14.29 -5.88 24.53
CA ARG A 175 -14.93 -6.97 23.77
C ARG A 175 -16.12 -6.45 22.95
N THR A 176 -16.92 -5.57 23.55
CA THR A 176 -18.05 -4.92 22.86
C THR A 176 -17.57 -3.99 21.75
N LEU A 177 -16.52 -3.20 21.98
CA LEU A 177 -15.92 -2.32 20.98
C LEU A 177 -15.32 -3.10 19.80
N VAL A 178 -14.62 -4.22 20.05
CA VAL A 178 -14.08 -5.07 19.00
C VAL A 178 -15.20 -5.73 18.19
N ARG A 179 -16.25 -6.23 18.87
CA ARG A 179 -17.37 -6.91 18.22
C ARG A 179 -18.23 -5.97 17.38
N ASN A 180 -18.57 -4.79 17.90
CA ASN A 180 -19.51 -3.87 17.27
C ASN A 180 -18.82 -2.74 16.49
N GLY A 181 -17.55 -2.48 16.75
CA GLY A 181 -16.80 -1.39 16.12
C GLY A 181 -16.62 -1.59 14.62
N TRP A 182 -16.36 -2.82 14.17
CA TRP A 182 -16.24 -3.09 12.73
C TRP A 182 -17.56 -2.92 11.98
N PRO A 183 -18.70 -3.52 12.41
CA PRO A 183 -19.99 -3.26 11.78
C PRO A 183 -20.37 -1.78 11.78
N ALA A 184 -20.22 -1.06 12.90
CA ALA A 184 -20.56 0.36 12.97
C ALA A 184 -19.70 1.21 12.02
N PHE A 185 -18.38 0.97 12.00
CA PHE A 185 -17.46 1.66 11.09
C PHE A 185 -17.79 1.37 9.62
N ALA A 186 -18.06 0.10 9.29
CA ALA A 186 -18.40 -0.31 7.93
C ALA A 186 -19.71 0.36 7.47
N SER A 187 -20.78 0.26 8.27
CA SER A 187 -22.08 0.85 7.95
C SER A 187 -22.00 2.37 7.78
N LEU A 188 -21.29 3.06 8.68
CA LEU A 188 -21.14 4.52 8.59
C LEU A 188 -20.31 4.93 7.37
N SER A 189 -19.21 4.23 7.09
CA SER A 189 -18.36 4.50 5.93
C SER A 189 -19.14 4.33 4.61
N TRP A 190 -19.97 3.28 4.53
CA TRP A 190 -20.84 3.04 3.38
C TRP A 190 -21.95 4.07 3.24
N ALA A 191 -22.61 4.44 4.35
CA ALA A 191 -23.62 5.50 4.32
C ALA A 191 -23.03 6.83 3.81
N MET A 192 -21.85 7.20 4.31
CA MET A 192 -21.15 8.42 3.90
C MET A 192 -20.77 8.40 2.41
N VAL A 193 -20.19 7.29 1.91
CA VAL A 193 -19.78 7.23 0.50
C VAL A 193 -20.97 7.29 -0.45
N MET A 194 -22.09 6.65 -0.10
CA MET A 194 -23.32 6.72 -0.89
C MET A 194 -23.91 8.14 -0.89
N TYR A 195 -23.93 8.81 0.26
CA TYR A 195 -24.39 10.20 0.37
C TYR A 195 -23.53 11.16 -0.48
N ILE A 196 -22.20 11.07 -0.35
CA ILE A 196 -21.27 11.92 -1.12
C ILE A 196 -21.39 11.61 -2.61
N PHE A 197 -21.49 10.34 -3.01
CA PHE A 197 -21.65 9.99 -4.41
C PHE A 197 -22.93 10.58 -5.03
N ARG A 198 -24.03 10.62 -4.27
CA ARG A 198 -25.32 11.15 -4.75
C ARG A 198 -25.32 12.68 -4.90
N TRP A 199 -24.74 13.40 -3.94
CA TRP A 199 -24.83 14.87 -3.89
C TRP A 199 -23.57 15.63 -4.33
N HIS A 200 -22.39 15.01 -4.19
CA HIS A 200 -21.09 15.59 -4.54
C HIS A 200 -20.19 14.55 -5.24
N PRO A 201 -20.62 13.99 -6.38
CA PRO A 201 -19.84 12.96 -7.07
C PRO A 201 -18.42 13.44 -7.40
N GLU A 202 -18.22 14.73 -7.68
CA GLU A 202 -16.95 15.39 -7.96
C GLU A 202 -15.92 15.29 -6.81
N ALA A 203 -16.37 15.13 -5.56
CA ALA A 203 -15.51 14.95 -4.39
C ALA A 203 -15.01 13.49 -4.24
N VAL A 204 -15.72 12.51 -4.81
CA VAL A 204 -15.34 11.10 -4.76
C VAL A 204 -14.12 10.84 -5.63
N GLN A 205 -13.19 10.01 -5.17
CA GLN A 205 -12.03 9.60 -5.98
C GLN A 205 -12.47 9.05 -7.36
N SER A 206 -11.80 9.50 -8.42
CA SER A 206 -12.18 9.21 -9.81
C SER A 206 -12.40 7.73 -10.14
N SER A 207 -11.58 6.82 -9.59
CA SER A 207 -11.77 5.38 -9.81
C SER A 207 -13.04 4.84 -9.15
N LEU A 208 -13.35 5.29 -7.93
CA LEU A 208 -14.54 4.85 -7.20
C LEU A 208 -15.80 5.42 -7.85
N ARG A 209 -15.76 6.68 -8.29
CA ARG A 209 -16.84 7.32 -9.05
C ARG A 209 -17.16 6.52 -10.31
N SER A 210 -16.15 6.09 -11.07
CA SER A 210 -16.35 5.31 -12.29
C SER A 210 -17.03 3.97 -12.00
N SER A 211 -16.61 3.25 -10.96
CA SER A 211 -17.25 1.99 -10.55
C SER A 211 -18.69 2.22 -10.07
N MET A 212 -18.94 3.24 -9.25
CA MET A 212 -20.28 3.53 -8.74
C MET A 212 -21.22 4.02 -9.83
N SER A 213 -20.76 4.82 -10.80
CA SER A 213 -21.56 5.22 -11.95
C SER A 213 -21.95 4.02 -12.82
N TYR A 214 -21.01 3.10 -13.07
CA TYR A 214 -21.29 1.86 -13.79
C TYR A 214 -22.34 0.99 -13.08
N ILE A 215 -22.26 0.86 -11.75
CA ILE A 215 -23.15 0.00 -10.96
C ILE A 215 -24.54 0.64 -10.75
N TYR A 216 -24.59 1.93 -10.40
CA TYR A 216 -25.81 2.58 -9.89
C TYR A 216 -26.46 3.56 -10.84
N VAL A 217 -25.71 4.20 -11.74
CA VAL A 217 -26.30 5.19 -12.66
C VAL A 217 -26.67 4.51 -13.97
N GLN A 218 -25.80 3.67 -14.49
CA GLN A 218 -26.09 2.95 -15.74
C GLN A 218 -27.10 1.81 -15.56
N SER A 219 -27.42 1.41 -14.32
CA SER A 219 -28.48 0.44 -14.05
C SER A 219 -29.88 1.04 -14.06
N ASP A 220 -30.01 2.36 -13.96
CA ASP A 220 -31.31 3.06 -13.94
C ASP A 220 -31.92 3.23 -15.35
N ASP A 221 -31.14 3.05 -16.43
CA ASP A 221 -31.59 3.26 -17.82
C ASP A 221 -31.47 1.96 -18.65
N TRP A 222 -32.59 1.35 -19.07
CA TRP A 222 -32.60 0.21 -20.00
C TRP A 222 -33.59 0.39 -21.15
N ASP A 223 -33.13 0.18 -22.39
CA ASP A 223 -33.98 0.27 -23.59
C ASP A 223 -34.29 -1.11 -24.23
N SER A 224 -33.65 -2.21 -23.79
CA SER A 224 -33.88 -3.56 -24.35
C SER A 224 -33.43 -4.71 -23.42
N LEU A 225 -33.88 -5.96 -23.66
CA LEU A 225 -33.38 -7.16 -22.96
C LEU A 225 -31.86 -7.36 -23.11
N ARG A 226 -31.26 -6.85 -24.19
CA ARG A 226 -29.82 -6.85 -24.43
C ARG A 226 -29.10 -5.83 -23.55
N THR A 227 -29.77 -4.70 -23.28
CA THR A 227 -29.32 -3.67 -22.33
C THR A 227 -29.51 -4.08 -20.88
N LEU A 228 -30.52 -4.92 -20.62
CA LEU A 228 -30.83 -5.48 -19.31
C LEU A 228 -29.86 -6.60 -18.88
N LEU A 229 -29.44 -7.48 -19.81
CA LEU A 229 -28.69 -8.70 -19.47
C LEU A 229 -27.23 -8.73 -19.93
N TRP A 230 -26.79 -7.88 -20.86
CA TRP A 230 -25.47 -8.05 -21.48
C TRP A 230 -24.66 -6.76 -21.70
N HIS A 231 -25.25 -5.65 -22.15
CA HIS A 231 -24.52 -4.41 -22.42
C HIS A 231 -25.17 -3.19 -21.78
N ASN A 232 -24.50 -2.51 -20.85
CA ASN A 232 -24.85 -1.12 -20.53
C ASN A 232 -24.59 -0.24 -21.76
N LYS A 233 -25.36 0.86 -21.88
CA LYS A 233 -25.34 1.84 -22.97
C LYS A 233 -23.92 2.24 -23.42
#